data_AF-A0A926ZYE6-F1
#
_entry.id   AF-A0A926ZYE6-F1
#
_cell.length_a   1.000
_cell.length_b   1.000
_cell.length_c   1.000
_cell.angle_alpha   90.00
_cell.angle_beta   90.00
_cell.angle_gamma   90.00
#
_symmetry.space_group_name_H-M   'P 1'
#
loop_
_entity.id
_entity.type
_entity.pdbx_description
1 polymer ?
#
loop_
_entity_poly.entity_id
_entity_poly.type
_entity_poly.pdbx_seq_one_letter_code
_entity_poly.pdbx_strand_id
1 'polypeptide(L)'
;MGASIPSAPFKAPSFQDKFLSLTAGSPEDWRFARNLLSQLDENDVIYCPGEDIGIPMAAFFAAKQNRPRIVTFAHNIDRPRGRLSLKLLRVLQATDLFLVCSLYQKDFLCKYLNLPESRVRFIWDKVDLNFFTPGAPTADKKRPLITSVGLENRDYRLIAAATEDMDVDVRISGFSKYAQQLQRAFPDVLPANMTRQFYPWHELVQLYRDADIVVVSTFESKYASGVSSLLEAMACRRPIIATETEGLAAYLDPEIVLTVKPGDVDGLKKAITYLLNHPEEASRRAELGYQVAKARNSIDTFTDQVVACLRQPKP
;
A
#
# COMPACT_ATOMS: atom_id res chain seq x y z
N MET A 1 -25.93 0.38 -1.73
CA MET A 1 -26.29 -0.57 -2.79
C MET A 1 -25.13 -0.66 -3.77
N GLY A 2 -24.15 -1.52 -3.47
CA GLY A 2 -23.11 -1.87 -4.45
C GLY A 2 -23.70 -2.90 -5.39
N ALA A 3 -23.67 -2.64 -6.69
CA ALA A 3 -24.09 -3.62 -7.68
C ALA A 3 -23.09 -4.79 -7.66
N SER A 4 -23.48 -5.91 -7.07
CA SER A 4 -22.89 -7.20 -7.40
C SER A 4 -23.30 -7.53 -8.83
N ILE A 5 -22.32 -7.61 -9.72
CA ILE A 5 -22.54 -8.02 -11.12
C ILE A 5 -23.06 -9.47 -11.07
N PRO A 6 -24.23 -9.78 -11.64
CA PRO A 6 -24.74 -11.14 -11.68
C PRO A 6 -23.75 -12.03 -12.43
N SER A 7 -23.38 -13.15 -11.80
CA SER A 7 -22.52 -14.17 -12.38
C SER A 7 -23.21 -14.89 -13.53
N ALA A 8 -23.22 -14.28 -14.72
CA ALA A 8 -23.26 -15.07 -15.95
C ALA A 8 -21.95 -15.88 -16.00
N PRO A 9 -21.94 -17.14 -16.49
CA PRO A 9 -20.72 -17.91 -16.63
C PRO A 9 -19.83 -17.18 -17.64
N PHE A 10 -18.84 -16.43 -17.14
CA PHE A 10 -17.99 -15.65 -18.01
C PHE A 10 -17.24 -16.61 -18.95
N LYS A 11 -17.42 -16.42 -20.27
CA LYS A 11 -16.65 -17.15 -21.29
C LYS A 11 -15.15 -17.08 -20.97
N ALA A 12 -14.39 -18.13 -21.26
CA ALA A 12 -12.95 -18.15 -21.00
C ALA A 12 -12.22 -16.98 -21.70
N PRO A 13 -11.09 -16.47 -21.15
CA PRO A 13 -10.29 -15.45 -21.81
C PRO A 13 -9.87 -15.86 -23.22
N SER A 14 -10.00 -14.93 -24.17
CA SER A 14 -9.61 -15.12 -25.58
C SER A 14 -8.09 -15.10 -25.76
N PHE A 15 -7.60 -15.44 -26.95
CA PHE A 15 -6.18 -15.30 -27.28
C PHE A 15 -5.69 -13.85 -27.13
N GLN A 16 -6.51 -12.87 -27.57
CA GLN A 16 -6.21 -11.45 -27.42
C GLN A 16 -6.06 -11.05 -25.95
N ASP A 17 -6.97 -11.53 -25.08
CA ASP A 17 -6.94 -11.23 -23.65
C ASP A 17 -5.66 -11.78 -22.99
N LYS A 18 -5.24 -13.00 -23.36
CA LYS A 18 -3.99 -13.62 -22.88
C LYS A 18 -2.74 -12.93 -23.42
N PHE A 19 -2.76 -12.46 -24.66
CA PHE A 19 -1.64 -11.75 -25.25
C PHE A 19 -1.45 -10.37 -24.60
N LEU A 20 -2.54 -9.63 -24.40
CA LEU A 20 -2.50 -8.31 -23.76
C LEU A 20 -2.12 -8.39 -22.27
N SER A 21 -2.49 -9.48 -21.57
CA SER A 21 -2.09 -9.69 -20.17
C SER A 21 -0.58 -9.83 -19.94
N LEU A 22 0.21 -9.99 -21.00
CA LEU A 22 1.67 -9.90 -20.91
C LEU A 22 2.15 -8.48 -20.51
N THR A 23 1.30 -7.47 -20.72
CA THR A 23 1.62 -6.05 -20.46
C THR A 23 1.09 -5.53 -19.13
N ALA A 24 -0.06 -6.00 -18.64
CA ALA A 24 -0.64 -5.64 -17.34
C ALA A 24 -1.78 -6.60 -16.97
N GLY A 25 -2.10 -6.74 -15.68
CA GLY A 25 -3.26 -7.50 -15.20
C GLY A 25 -3.28 -8.99 -15.56
N SER A 26 -4.42 -9.62 -15.32
CA SER A 26 -4.71 -11.01 -15.67
C SER A 26 -5.54 -11.10 -16.97
N PRO A 27 -5.54 -12.25 -17.67
CA PRO A 27 -6.44 -12.46 -18.82
C PRO A 27 -7.92 -12.20 -18.49
N GLU A 28 -8.32 -12.43 -17.24
CA GLU A 28 -9.66 -12.18 -16.72
C GLU A 28 -9.99 -10.68 -16.70
N ASP A 29 -9.03 -9.82 -16.32
CA ASP A 29 -9.19 -8.36 -16.30
C ASP A 29 -9.39 -7.80 -17.72
N TRP A 30 -8.60 -8.30 -18.68
CA TRP A 30 -8.73 -7.94 -20.09
C TRP A 30 -10.07 -8.35 -20.68
N ARG A 31 -10.48 -9.60 -20.43
CA ARG A 31 -11.80 -10.07 -20.84
C ARG A 31 -12.91 -9.20 -20.22
N PHE A 32 -12.78 -8.88 -18.94
CA PHE A 32 -13.76 -8.06 -18.23
C PHE A 32 -13.89 -6.67 -18.88
N ALA A 33 -12.77 -5.99 -19.14
CA ALA A 33 -12.76 -4.71 -19.85
C ALA A 33 -13.38 -4.79 -21.24
N ARG A 34 -13.05 -5.83 -22.02
CA ARG A 34 -13.61 -6.06 -23.36
C ARG A 34 -15.13 -6.22 -23.34
N ASN A 35 -15.68 -6.93 -22.35
CA ASN A 35 -17.12 -7.17 -22.24
C ASN A 35 -17.90 -5.89 -21.87
N LEU A 36 -17.27 -4.95 -21.17
CA LEU A 36 -17.92 -3.69 -20.79
C LEU A 36 -17.98 -2.68 -21.95
N LEU A 37 -17.18 -2.87 -23.02
CA LEU A 37 -17.06 -1.92 -24.12
C LEU A 37 -18.40 -1.59 -24.80
N SER A 38 -19.30 -2.57 -24.91
CA SER A 38 -20.63 -2.41 -25.51
C SER A 38 -21.71 -2.00 -24.50
N GLN A 39 -21.41 -1.98 -23.21
CA GLN A 39 -22.37 -1.74 -22.13
C GLN A 39 -22.29 -0.33 -21.56
N LEU A 40 -21.12 0.31 -21.67
CA LEU A 40 -20.86 1.61 -21.07
C LEU A 40 -20.72 2.71 -22.11
N ASP A 41 -21.17 3.91 -21.77
CA ASP A 41 -21.12 5.11 -22.62
C ASP A 41 -20.60 6.35 -21.88
N GLU A 42 -20.73 7.53 -22.48
CA GLU A 42 -20.24 8.80 -21.92
C GLU A 42 -20.89 9.22 -20.58
N ASN A 43 -22.03 8.65 -20.21
CA ASN A 43 -22.74 8.96 -18.97
C ASN A 43 -22.24 8.12 -17.78
N ASP A 44 -21.38 7.13 -18.04
CA ASP A 44 -20.85 6.23 -17.02
C ASP A 44 -19.49 6.68 -16.47
N VAL A 45 -19.20 6.25 -15.24
CA VAL A 45 -17.90 6.41 -14.57
C VAL A 45 -17.36 5.05 -14.17
N ILE A 46 -16.14 4.75 -14.60
CA ILE A 46 -15.39 3.55 -14.20
C ILE A 46 -14.33 3.97 -13.18
N TYR A 47 -14.40 3.39 -11.99
CA TYR A 47 -13.34 3.47 -10.99
C TYR A 47 -12.54 2.16 -10.97
N CYS A 48 -11.24 2.26 -11.25
CA CYS A 48 -10.30 1.14 -11.20
C CYS A 48 -9.41 1.29 -9.94
N PRO A 49 -9.48 0.37 -8.96
CA PRO A 49 -8.72 0.47 -7.70
C PRO A 49 -7.22 0.12 -7.84
N GLY A 50 -6.80 -0.27 -9.04
CA GLY A 50 -5.43 -0.61 -9.39
C GLY A 50 -5.18 -0.47 -10.90
N GLU A 51 -3.93 -0.28 -11.28
CA GLU A 51 -3.50 -0.20 -12.67
C GLU A 51 -3.65 -1.52 -13.43
N ASP A 52 -3.71 -2.65 -12.73
CA ASP A 52 -3.94 -3.99 -13.28
C ASP A 52 -5.29 -4.10 -14.02
N ILE A 53 -6.33 -3.44 -13.50
CA ILE A 53 -7.65 -3.32 -14.15
C ILE A 53 -7.75 -2.01 -14.96
N GLY A 54 -7.12 -0.94 -14.48
CA GLY A 54 -7.16 0.37 -15.14
C GLY A 54 -6.55 0.37 -16.55
N ILE A 55 -5.41 -0.31 -16.73
CA ILE A 55 -4.76 -0.42 -18.03
C ILE A 55 -5.65 -1.15 -19.07
N PRO A 56 -6.23 -2.33 -18.78
CA PRO A 56 -7.18 -2.97 -19.67
C PRO A 56 -8.37 -2.08 -20.06
N MET A 57 -8.97 -1.39 -19.08
CA MET A 57 -10.09 -0.48 -19.34
C MET A 57 -9.66 0.65 -20.28
N ALA A 58 -8.56 1.33 -19.96
CA ALA A 58 -8.04 2.40 -20.79
C ALA A 58 -7.73 1.91 -22.22
N ALA A 59 -7.12 0.73 -22.36
CA ALA A 59 -6.73 0.16 -23.64
C ALA A 59 -7.93 -0.12 -24.57
N PHE A 60 -9.01 -0.74 -24.06
CA PHE A 60 -10.19 -1.02 -24.88
C PHE A 60 -11.03 0.22 -25.18
N PHE A 61 -11.13 1.15 -24.23
CA PHE A 61 -11.93 2.36 -24.40
C PHE A 61 -11.19 3.49 -25.14
N ALA A 62 -9.89 3.36 -25.41
CA ALA A 62 -9.09 4.39 -26.08
C ALA A 62 -9.59 4.79 -27.48
N ALA A 63 -10.27 3.90 -28.20
CA ALA A 63 -10.81 4.16 -29.53
C ALA A 63 -12.31 4.48 -29.55
N LYS A 64 -13.00 4.39 -28.40
CA LYS A 64 -14.44 4.64 -28.32
C LYS A 64 -14.68 6.15 -28.18
N GLN A 65 -15.41 6.75 -29.12
CA GLN A 65 -15.74 8.19 -29.09
C GLN A 65 -16.57 8.53 -27.84
N ASN A 66 -17.63 7.76 -27.63
CA ASN A 66 -18.58 7.87 -26.52
C ASN A 66 -18.12 7.06 -25.29
N ARG A 67 -16.87 7.27 -24.86
CA ARG A 67 -16.30 6.50 -23.74
C ARG A 67 -16.70 7.06 -22.37
N PRO A 68 -16.90 6.18 -21.37
CA PRO A 68 -17.05 6.59 -19.98
C PRO A 68 -15.84 7.37 -19.48
N ARG A 69 -16.04 8.05 -18.35
CA ARG A 69 -14.95 8.61 -17.56
C ARG A 69 -14.21 7.46 -16.87
N ILE A 70 -12.90 7.41 -17.00
CA ILE A 70 -12.05 6.37 -16.41
C ILE A 70 -11.15 7.01 -15.34
N VAL A 71 -11.28 6.55 -14.11
CA VAL A 71 -10.44 6.96 -12.98
C VAL A 71 -9.66 5.75 -12.48
N THR A 72 -8.34 5.82 -12.49
CA THR A 72 -7.47 4.69 -12.10
C THR A 72 -6.60 5.05 -10.92
N PHE A 73 -6.62 4.20 -9.89
CA PHE A 73 -5.63 4.25 -8.82
C PHE A 73 -4.34 3.57 -9.29
N ALA A 74 -3.26 4.33 -9.40
CA ALA A 74 -1.95 3.88 -9.86
C ALA A 74 -0.99 3.75 -8.67
N HIS A 75 -0.70 2.52 -8.26
CA HIS A 75 0.18 2.24 -7.13
C HIS A 75 1.65 2.21 -7.54
N ASN A 76 1.96 1.59 -8.69
CA ASN A 76 3.32 1.41 -9.18
C ASN A 76 3.38 1.30 -10.71
N ILE A 77 2.84 2.31 -11.40
CA ILE A 77 2.61 2.29 -12.85
C ILE A 77 3.91 2.39 -13.67
N ASP A 78 5.03 2.78 -13.04
CA ASP A 78 6.31 2.95 -13.72
C ASP A 78 7.20 1.69 -13.73
N ARG A 79 6.69 0.54 -13.30
CA ARG A 79 7.33 -0.78 -13.54
C ARG A 79 7.50 -1.06 -15.05
N PRO A 80 8.44 -1.92 -15.47
CA PRO A 80 8.70 -2.17 -16.90
C PRO A 80 7.45 -2.52 -17.73
N ARG A 81 6.59 -3.38 -17.18
CA ARG A 81 5.29 -3.77 -17.78
C ARG A 81 4.29 -2.60 -17.86
N GLY A 82 4.22 -1.79 -16.80
CA GLY A 82 3.40 -0.57 -16.76
C GLY A 82 3.88 0.47 -17.80
N ARG A 83 5.18 0.74 -17.88
CA ARG A 83 5.77 1.63 -18.90
C ARG A 83 5.51 1.16 -20.32
N LEU A 84 5.62 -0.15 -20.56
CA LEU A 84 5.27 -0.75 -21.85
C LEU A 84 3.81 -0.49 -22.21
N SER A 85 2.89 -0.70 -21.25
CA SER A 85 1.46 -0.45 -21.43
C SER A 85 1.15 1.03 -21.71
N LEU A 86 1.75 1.94 -20.94
CA LEU A 86 1.60 3.39 -21.15
C LEU A 86 2.02 3.81 -22.56
N LYS A 87 3.08 3.19 -23.11
CA LYS A 87 3.59 3.48 -24.45
C LYS A 87 2.73 2.88 -25.56
N LEU A 88 2.24 1.65 -25.40
CA LEU A 88 1.61 0.90 -26.48
C LEU A 88 0.08 1.02 -26.53
N LEU A 89 -0.57 1.28 -25.39
CA LEU A 89 -2.01 1.07 -25.23
C LEU A 89 -2.80 2.35 -25.00
N ARG A 90 -2.21 3.52 -25.30
CA ARG A 90 -2.85 4.84 -25.16
C ARG A 90 -3.49 5.09 -23.78
N VAL A 91 -2.94 4.46 -22.73
CA VAL A 91 -3.48 4.53 -21.36
C VAL A 91 -3.59 5.96 -20.86
N LEU A 92 -2.56 6.78 -21.14
CA LEU A 92 -2.51 8.20 -20.79
C LEU A 92 -3.57 9.05 -21.52
N GLN A 93 -4.08 8.60 -22.68
CA GLN A 93 -5.10 9.33 -23.43
C GLN A 93 -6.50 8.96 -22.95
N ALA A 94 -6.71 7.69 -22.58
CA ALA A 94 -8.02 7.17 -22.21
C ALA A 94 -8.35 7.32 -20.72
N THR A 95 -7.36 7.43 -19.84
CA THR A 95 -7.59 7.55 -18.38
C THR A 95 -7.78 9.00 -17.97
N ASP A 96 -8.98 9.44 -17.63
CA ASP A 96 -9.25 10.86 -17.34
C ASP A 96 -8.54 11.38 -16.08
N LEU A 97 -8.44 10.55 -15.04
CA LEU A 97 -7.80 10.90 -13.77
C LEU A 97 -7.02 9.73 -13.20
N PHE A 98 -5.77 9.98 -12.81
CA PHE A 98 -4.97 9.08 -12.00
C PHE A 98 -5.06 9.48 -10.53
N LEU A 99 -5.35 8.51 -9.67
CA LEU A 99 -5.21 8.63 -8.22
C LEU A 99 -3.90 7.94 -7.82
N VAL A 100 -3.12 8.55 -6.94
CA VAL A 100 -1.84 7.99 -6.48
C VAL A 100 -1.69 8.19 -4.98
N CYS A 101 -1.02 7.27 -4.30
CA CYS A 101 -0.71 7.36 -2.87
C CYS A 101 0.77 7.61 -2.58
N SER A 102 1.60 7.82 -3.61
CA SER A 102 3.03 8.12 -3.52
C SER A 102 3.34 9.42 -4.26
N LEU A 103 4.13 10.31 -3.64
CA LEU A 103 4.59 11.54 -4.29
C LEU A 103 5.51 11.25 -5.48
N TYR A 104 6.32 10.19 -5.39
CA TYR A 104 7.13 9.75 -6.53
C TYR A 104 6.23 9.39 -7.72
N GLN A 105 5.14 8.63 -7.50
CA GLN A 105 4.22 8.27 -8.60
C GLN A 105 3.50 9.50 -9.17
N LYS A 106 3.13 10.47 -8.31
CA LYS A 106 2.60 11.77 -8.77
C LYS A 106 3.61 12.47 -9.68
N ASP A 107 4.86 12.58 -9.24
CA ASP A 107 5.93 13.25 -9.97
C ASP A 107 6.28 12.52 -11.27
N PHE A 108 6.29 11.19 -11.27
CA PHE A 108 6.48 10.39 -12.48
C PHE A 108 5.40 10.70 -13.53
N LEU A 109 4.13 10.71 -13.13
CA LEU A 109 3.03 11.03 -14.04
C LEU A 109 3.08 12.49 -14.53
N CYS A 110 3.30 13.46 -13.62
CA CYS A 110 3.24 14.88 -13.97
C CYS A 110 4.50 15.39 -14.67
N LYS A 111 5.68 15.06 -14.14
CA LYS A 111 6.96 15.62 -14.60
C LYS A 111 7.63 14.77 -15.68
N TYR A 112 7.58 13.45 -15.56
CA TYR A 112 8.23 12.57 -16.54
C TYR A 112 7.33 12.25 -17.74
N LEU A 113 6.02 12.07 -17.52
CA LEU A 113 5.05 11.82 -18.59
C LEU A 113 4.28 13.08 -19.03
N ASN A 114 4.59 14.24 -18.45
CA ASN A 114 3.99 15.54 -18.79
C ASN A 114 2.45 15.55 -18.72
N LEU A 115 1.86 14.78 -17.79
CA LEU A 115 0.43 14.90 -17.51
C LEU A 115 0.16 16.21 -16.75
N PRO A 116 -0.91 16.94 -17.09
CA PRO A 116 -1.31 18.10 -16.31
C PRO A 116 -1.71 17.68 -14.90
N GLU A 117 -1.43 18.51 -13.89
CA GLU A 117 -1.77 18.22 -12.49
C GLU A 117 -3.28 17.99 -12.27
N SER A 118 -4.12 18.58 -13.12
CA SER A 118 -5.58 18.35 -13.09
C SER A 118 -5.97 16.89 -13.34
N ARG A 119 -5.08 16.09 -13.94
CA ARG A 119 -5.27 14.66 -14.26
C ARG A 119 -4.55 13.72 -13.30
N VAL A 120 -3.93 14.23 -12.24
CA VAL A 120 -3.26 13.41 -11.22
C VAL A 120 -3.59 13.94 -9.82
N ARG A 121 -4.30 13.15 -9.01
CA ARG A 121 -4.62 13.47 -7.62
C ARG A 121 -3.83 12.57 -6.67
N PHE A 122 -3.12 13.19 -5.73
CA PHE A 122 -2.61 12.47 -4.58
C PHE A 122 -3.75 12.24 -3.58
N ILE A 123 -3.91 11.00 -3.12
CA ILE A 123 -4.86 10.61 -2.07
C ILE A 123 -4.08 9.78 -1.04
N TRP A 124 -4.24 10.14 0.23
CA TRP A 124 -3.65 9.39 1.34
C TRP A 124 -4.23 7.98 1.39
N ASP A 125 -3.41 6.96 1.65
CA ASP A 125 -3.96 5.63 1.91
C ASP A 125 -4.76 5.61 3.22
N LYS A 126 -5.57 4.57 3.40
CA LYS A 126 -6.58 4.46 4.47
C LYS A 126 -6.26 3.35 5.45
N VAL A 127 -6.87 3.45 6.62
CA VAL A 127 -6.92 2.40 7.65
C VAL A 127 -8.33 2.32 8.24
N ASP A 128 -8.76 1.10 8.56
CA ASP A 128 -10.01 0.88 9.28
C ASP A 128 -9.82 1.21 10.76
N LEU A 129 -10.23 2.43 11.15
CA LEU A 129 -10.13 2.93 12.52
C LEU A 129 -11.16 2.31 13.48
N ASN A 130 -12.12 1.52 12.98
CA ASN A 130 -13.04 0.75 13.83
C ASN A 130 -12.44 -0.63 14.14
N PHE A 131 -11.66 -1.19 13.19
CA PHE A 131 -11.02 -2.48 13.33
C PHE A 131 -9.65 -2.41 14.02
N PHE A 132 -8.74 -1.57 13.52
CA PHE A 132 -7.44 -1.30 14.14
C PHE A 132 -7.60 -0.18 15.16
N THR A 133 -7.66 -0.56 16.44
CA THR A 133 -7.92 0.37 17.54
C THR A 133 -6.93 0.17 18.68
N PRO A 134 -6.59 1.23 19.42
CA PRO A 134 -5.79 1.11 20.63
C PRO A 134 -6.50 0.18 21.63
N GLY A 135 -5.73 -0.57 22.38
CA GLY A 135 -6.23 -1.47 23.42
C GLY A 135 -5.13 -1.83 24.40
N ALA A 136 -5.52 -2.47 25.50
CA ALA A 136 -4.57 -2.95 26.49
C ALA A 136 -3.66 -4.02 25.88
N PRO A 137 -2.34 -3.97 26.17
CA PRO A 137 -1.46 -5.07 25.82
C PRO A 137 -1.79 -6.31 26.69
N THR A 138 -1.44 -7.49 26.18
CA THR A 138 -1.48 -8.74 26.95
C THR A 138 -0.54 -8.64 28.15
N ALA A 139 -0.99 -9.09 29.33
CA ALA A 139 -0.28 -8.91 30.60
C ALA A 139 1.04 -9.70 30.72
N ASP A 140 1.25 -10.74 29.89
CA ASP A 140 2.31 -11.74 30.06
C ASP A 140 3.63 -11.41 29.33
N LYS A 141 3.83 -10.15 28.91
CA LYS A 141 5.06 -9.74 28.22
C LYS A 141 6.26 -9.74 29.18
N LYS A 142 7.26 -10.60 28.91
CA LYS A 142 8.51 -10.69 29.69
C LYS A 142 9.59 -9.71 29.23
N ARG A 143 9.54 -9.32 27.96
CA ARG A 143 10.51 -8.45 27.28
C ARG A 143 9.77 -7.44 26.41
N PRO A 144 10.40 -6.32 26.04
CA PRO A 144 9.86 -5.43 25.03
C PRO A 144 9.61 -6.19 23.71
N LEU A 145 8.50 -5.89 23.06
CA LEU A 145 8.08 -6.55 21.82
C LEU A 145 8.24 -5.63 20.61
N ILE A 146 9.04 -6.07 19.65
CA ILE A 146 9.15 -5.47 18.32
C ILE A 146 8.26 -6.25 17.35
N THR A 147 7.32 -5.55 16.72
CA THR A 147 6.39 -6.15 15.75
C THR A 147 6.70 -5.65 14.35
N SER A 148 6.55 -6.52 13.34
CA SER A 148 6.53 -6.09 11.93
C SER A 148 5.54 -6.91 11.11
N VAL A 149 4.87 -6.27 10.16
CA VAL A 149 3.74 -6.84 9.42
C VAL A 149 3.87 -6.54 7.93
N GLY A 150 3.48 -7.53 7.12
CA GLY A 150 3.38 -7.43 5.66
C GLY A 150 4.30 -8.42 4.94
N LEU A 151 4.20 -8.48 3.62
CA LEU A 151 5.00 -9.40 2.82
C LEU A 151 5.68 -8.72 1.63
N GLU A 152 4.98 -7.77 1.03
CA GLU A 152 5.48 -7.08 -0.14
C GLU A 152 6.70 -6.22 0.21
N ASN A 153 7.80 -6.44 -0.53
CA ASN A 153 9.02 -5.65 -0.45
C ASN A 153 9.61 -5.48 0.97
N ARG A 154 9.33 -6.41 1.89
CA ARG A 154 9.84 -6.39 3.27
C ARG A 154 11.28 -6.86 3.37
N ASP A 155 12.03 -6.24 4.27
CA ASP A 155 13.40 -6.62 4.62
C ASP A 155 13.45 -7.07 6.10
N TYR A 156 13.14 -8.34 6.34
CA TYR A 156 13.22 -8.94 7.67
C TYR A 156 14.65 -9.36 8.05
N ARG A 157 15.59 -9.38 7.09
CA ARG A 157 17.02 -9.56 7.39
C ARG A 157 17.57 -8.37 8.15
N LEU A 158 17.15 -7.16 7.78
CA LEU A 158 17.49 -5.94 8.52
C LEU A 158 17.03 -6.00 9.98
N ILE A 159 15.79 -6.43 10.23
CA ILE A 159 15.27 -6.57 11.61
C ILE A 159 16.07 -7.65 12.37
N ALA A 160 16.28 -8.81 11.75
CA ALA A 160 17.04 -9.91 12.35
C ALA A 160 18.45 -9.45 12.78
N ALA A 161 19.21 -8.85 11.87
CA ALA A 161 20.57 -8.37 12.15
C ALA A 161 20.60 -7.25 13.20
N ALA A 162 19.60 -6.37 13.24
CA ALA A 162 19.57 -5.29 14.22
C ALA A 162 19.23 -5.76 15.64
N THR A 163 18.52 -6.89 15.77
CA THR A 163 17.90 -7.33 17.03
C THR A 163 18.46 -8.63 17.59
N GLU A 164 19.30 -9.38 16.86
CA GLU A 164 19.77 -10.71 17.28
C GLU A 164 20.43 -10.74 18.68
N ASP A 165 21.17 -9.68 19.03
CA ASP A 165 21.86 -9.53 20.32
C ASP A 165 21.08 -8.69 21.34
N MET A 166 19.82 -8.34 21.07
CA MET A 166 19.00 -7.51 21.95
C MET A 166 18.09 -8.36 22.85
N ASP A 167 17.92 -7.93 24.10
CA ASP A 167 16.96 -8.55 25.05
C ASP A 167 15.52 -8.07 24.77
N VAL A 168 15.04 -8.35 23.57
CA VAL A 168 13.69 -8.04 23.07
C VAL A 168 13.11 -9.27 22.39
N ASP A 169 11.80 -9.36 22.29
CA ASP A 169 11.14 -10.33 21.41
C ASP A 169 10.81 -9.66 20.07
N VAL A 170 10.94 -10.40 18.97
CA VAL A 170 10.55 -9.97 17.62
C VAL A 170 9.46 -10.88 17.07
N ARG A 171 8.32 -10.31 16.68
CA ARG A 171 7.18 -11.05 16.11
C ARG A 171 6.80 -10.52 14.74
N ILE A 172 6.84 -11.40 13.75
CA ILE A 172 6.60 -11.06 12.35
C ILE A 172 5.30 -11.69 11.84
N SER A 173 4.40 -10.86 11.31
CA SER A 173 3.28 -11.29 10.47
C SER A 173 3.64 -11.13 8.99
N GLY A 174 4.38 -12.10 8.47
CA GLY A 174 4.96 -12.09 7.14
C GLY A 174 4.12 -12.80 6.08
N PHE A 175 2.82 -12.49 5.96
CA PHE A 175 1.88 -13.23 5.10
C PHE A 175 0.99 -12.28 4.28
N SER A 176 0.68 -12.67 3.03
CA SER A 176 -0.28 -11.96 2.19
C SER A 176 -0.86 -12.91 1.14
N LYS A 177 -2.15 -12.75 0.81
CA LYS A 177 -2.79 -13.45 -0.31
C LYS A 177 -2.47 -12.80 -1.67
N TYR A 178 -2.01 -11.55 -1.65
CA TYR A 178 -1.89 -10.69 -2.84
C TYR A 178 -0.44 -10.32 -3.17
N ALA A 179 0.52 -10.69 -2.31
CA ALA A 179 1.93 -10.42 -2.51
C ALA A 179 2.75 -11.70 -2.45
N GLN A 180 3.81 -11.76 -3.25
CA GLN A 180 4.81 -12.81 -3.17
C GLN A 180 5.98 -12.35 -2.31
N GLN A 181 6.48 -13.26 -1.47
CA GLN A 181 7.69 -13.02 -0.70
C GLN A 181 8.89 -12.86 -1.63
N LEU A 182 9.73 -11.86 -1.38
CA LEU A 182 11.04 -11.79 -2.04
C LEU A 182 11.96 -12.88 -1.47
N GLN A 183 12.73 -13.55 -2.32
CA GLN A 183 13.71 -14.57 -1.88
C GLN A 183 14.67 -14.02 -0.80
N ARG A 184 15.01 -12.73 -0.90
CA ARG A 184 15.89 -12.03 0.04
C ARG A 184 15.19 -11.45 1.28
N ALA A 185 13.88 -11.68 1.47
CA ALA A 185 13.12 -11.01 2.53
C ALA A 185 13.50 -11.49 3.94
N PHE A 186 13.80 -12.77 4.13
CA PHE A 186 14.09 -13.37 5.44
C PHE A 186 15.52 -13.91 5.50
N PRO A 187 16.15 -13.95 6.70
CA PRO A 187 17.39 -14.68 6.88
C PRO A 187 17.15 -16.19 6.71
N ASP A 188 18.21 -16.94 6.44
CA ASP A 188 18.11 -18.40 6.27
C ASP A 188 17.72 -19.09 7.57
N VAL A 189 18.16 -18.53 8.71
CA VAL A 189 17.79 -18.95 10.06
C VAL A 189 17.32 -17.71 10.83
N LEU A 190 16.17 -17.80 11.49
CA LEU A 190 15.69 -16.73 12.36
C LEU A 190 16.50 -16.70 13.67
N PRO A 191 16.88 -15.52 14.17
CA PRO A 191 17.46 -15.37 15.50
C PRO A 191 16.57 -15.96 16.60
N ALA A 192 17.15 -16.38 17.72
CA ALA A 192 16.43 -17.04 18.81
C ALA A 192 15.30 -16.19 19.41
N ASN A 193 15.41 -14.86 19.32
CA ASN A 193 14.40 -13.92 19.79
C ASN A 193 13.34 -13.55 18.74
N MET A 194 13.42 -14.12 17.54
CA MET A 194 12.57 -13.75 16.40
C MET A 194 11.67 -14.90 15.96
N THR A 195 10.39 -14.60 15.79
CA THR A 195 9.38 -15.56 15.33
C THR A 195 8.60 -15.00 14.14
N ARG A 196 8.20 -15.90 13.24
CA ARG A 196 7.30 -15.61 12.13
C ARG A 196 6.08 -16.50 12.25
N GLN A 197 4.90 -15.91 12.35
CA GLN A 197 3.65 -16.67 12.40
C GLN A 197 2.52 -15.96 11.65
N PHE A 198 1.54 -16.74 11.21
CA PHE A 198 0.31 -16.21 10.64
C PHE A 198 -0.63 -15.83 11.77
N TYR A 199 -1.16 -14.61 11.70
CA TYR A 199 -2.13 -14.12 12.67
C TYR A 199 -3.49 -13.94 11.96
N PRO A 200 -4.54 -14.64 12.41
CA PRO A 200 -5.91 -14.26 12.10
C PRO A 200 -6.16 -12.78 12.44
N TRP A 201 -7.13 -12.16 11.76
CA TRP A 201 -7.34 -10.70 11.83
C TRP A 201 -7.43 -10.14 13.26
N HIS A 202 -8.17 -10.78 14.17
CA HIS A 202 -8.29 -10.30 15.56
C HIS A 202 -6.97 -10.42 16.34
N GLU A 203 -6.21 -11.50 16.14
CA GLU A 203 -4.89 -11.68 16.72
C GLU A 203 -3.86 -10.71 16.13
N LEU A 204 -4.02 -10.32 14.86
CA LEU A 204 -3.17 -9.31 14.23
C LEU A 204 -3.35 -7.94 14.89
N VAL A 205 -4.59 -7.56 15.21
CA VAL A 205 -4.85 -6.32 15.97
C VAL A 205 -4.22 -6.42 17.36
N GLN A 206 -4.34 -7.57 18.03
CA GLN A 206 -3.70 -7.78 19.33
C GLN A 206 -2.17 -7.73 19.23
N LEU A 207 -1.57 -8.25 18.16
CA LEU A 207 -0.13 -8.16 17.91
C LEU A 207 0.35 -6.70 17.84
N TYR A 208 -0.42 -5.83 17.18
CA TYR A 208 -0.14 -4.39 17.20
C TYR A 208 -0.30 -3.79 18.60
N ARG A 209 -1.35 -4.15 19.35
CA ARG A 209 -1.57 -3.66 20.73
C ARG A 209 -0.50 -4.14 21.71
N ASP A 210 0.08 -5.30 21.47
CA ASP A 210 1.15 -5.86 22.27
C ASP A 210 2.50 -5.22 21.93
N ALA A 211 2.67 -4.66 20.74
CA ALA A 211 3.93 -4.06 20.30
C ALA A 211 4.32 -2.87 21.19
N ASP A 212 5.60 -2.85 21.59
CA ASP A 212 6.23 -1.68 22.18
C ASP A 212 6.81 -0.77 21.07
N ILE A 213 7.23 -1.37 19.94
CA ILE A 213 7.62 -0.67 18.72
C ILE A 213 7.15 -1.47 17.50
N VAL A 214 6.62 -0.78 16.49
CA VAL A 214 6.39 -1.37 15.16
C VAL A 214 7.50 -0.95 14.21
N VAL A 215 8.13 -1.92 13.56
CA VAL A 215 9.17 -1.66 12.54
C VAL A 215 8.60 -1.95 11.16
N VAL A 216 8.60 -0.97 10.26
CA VAL A 216 8.25 -1.13 8.84
C VAL A 216 9.55 -1.13 8.03
N SER A 217 10.16 -2.30 7.87
CA SER A 217 11.39 -2.46 7.10
C SER A 217 11.09 -2.91 5.67
N THR A 218 11.51 -2.10 4.71
CA THR A 218 11.36 -2.37 3.28
C THR A 218 12.68 -2.14 2.54
N PHE A 219 12.84 -2.82 1.41
CA PHE A 219 13.89 -2.45 0.47
C PHE A 219 13.54 -1.12 -0.22
N GLU A 220 14.54 -0.45 -0.78
CA GLU A 220 14.32 0.77 -1.57
C GLU A 220 13.22 0.57 -2.62
N SER A 221 12.27 1.49 -2.66
CA SER A 221 11.13 1.40 -3.56
C SER A 221 10.45 2.74 -3.81
N LYS A 222 9.81 2.83 -4.97
CA LYS A 222 9.18 4.03 -5.54
C LYS A 222 7.67 4.11 -5.33
N TYR A 223 7.12 3.10 -4.69
CA TYR A 223 5.71 2.99 -4.36
C TYR A 223 5.58 2.81 -2.85
N ALA A 224 4.40 3.10 -2.30
CA ALA A 224 4.17 3.19 -0.86
C ALA A 224 4.13 1.80 -0.17
N SER A 225 5.10 0.93 -0.45
CA SER A 225 5.20 -0.37 0.22
C SER A 225 5.45 -0.17 1.71
N GLY A 226 4.62 -0.77 2.55
CA GLY A 226 4.70 -0.52 4.01
C GLY A 226 3.59 0.37 4.55
N VAL A 227 2.90 1.11 3.68
CA VAL A 227 1.93 2.13 4.10
C VAL A 227 0.80 1.54 4.95
N SER A 228 0.27 0.37 4.59
CA SER A 228 -0.81 -0.26 5.36
C SER A 228 -0.38 -0.57 6.79
N SER A 229 0.75 -1.26 6.97
CA SER A 229 1.28 -1.58 8.31
C SER A 229 1.68 -0.35 9.12
N LEU A 230 2.14 0.72 8.44
CA LEU A 230 2.43 2.00 9.08
C LEU A 230 1.14 2.63 9.62
N LEU A 231 0.09 2.71 8.80
CA LEU A 231 -1.20 3.27 9.21
C LEU A 231 -1.92 2.41 10.27
N GLU A 232 -1.81 1.09 10.17
CA GLU A 232 -2.32 0.15 11.20
C GLU A 232 -1.64 0.38 12.55
N ALA A 233 -0.32 0.61 12.56
CA ALA A 233 0.42 0.95 13.78
C ALA A 233 0.00 2.32 14.35
N MET A 234 -0.19 3.32 13.49
CA MET A 234 -0.73 4.63 13.90
C MET A 234 -2.12 4.47 14.53
N ALA A 235 -3.01 3.71 13.89
CA ALA A 235 -4.37 3.44 14.37
C ALA A 235 -4.40 2.70 15.72
N CYS A 236 -3.43 1.80 15.96
CA CYS A 236 -3.25 1.11 17.24
C CYS A 236 -2.44 1.91 18.29
N ARG A 237 -2.11 3.18 18.00
CA ARG A 237 -1.32 4.09 18.85
C ARG A 237 0.00 3.45 19.27
N ARG A 238 0.81 3.08 18.29
CA ARG A 238 2.13 2.46 18.51
C ARG A 238 3.27 3.33 18.00
N PRO A 239 4.43 3.36 18.68
CA PRO A 239 5.65 3.98 18.15
C PRO A 239 6.11 3.25 16.89
N ILE A 240 6.61 3.99 15.90
CA ILE A 240 6.97 3.45 14.58
C ILE A 240 8.41 3.81 14.23
N ILE A 241 9.14 2.80 13.74
CA ILE A 241 10.38 2.98 13.00
C ILE A 241 10.15 2.49 11.57
N ALA A 242 10.54 3.25 10.56
CA ALA A 242 10.39 2.84 9.17
C ALA A 242 11.66 3.08 8.35
N THR A 243 11.86 2.27 7.31
CA THR A 243 12.90 2.55 6.31
C THR A 243 12.48 3.73 5.43
N GLU A 244 13.39 4.70 5.29
CA GLU A 244 13.21 5.87 4.43
C GLU A 244 13.33 5.47 2.96
N THR A 245 12.20 5.43 2.26
CA THR A 245 12.13 5.11 0.83
C THR A 245 11.40 6.22 0.08
N GLU A 246 11.73 6.43 -1.20
CA GLU A 246 11.06 7.46 -2.01
C GLU A 246 9.54 7.27 -2.06
N GLY A 247 9.09 6.02 -2.11
CA GLY A 247 7.68 5.66 -2.20
C GLY A 247 6.87 5.94 -0.93
N LEU A 248 7.50 5.87 0.25
CA LEU A 248 6.86 6.17 1.53
C LEU A 248 7.03 7.62 1.99
N ALA A 249 7.82 8.44 1.30
CA ALA A 249 8.22 9.77 1.76
C ALA A 249 7.08 10.64 2.31
N ALA A 250 5.88 10.59 1.71
CA ALA A 250 4.72 11.35 2.19
C ALA A 250 4.23 10.96 3.59
N TYR A 251 4.50 9.73 4.04
CA TYR A 251 4.02 9.15 5.30
C TYR A 251 5.07 9.22 6.42
N LEU A 252 6.30 9.64 6.11
CA LEU A 252 7.43 9.64 7.05
C LEU A 252 7.56 11.00 7.75
N ASP A 253 6.51 11.40 8.45
CA ASP A 253 6.56 12.60 9.29
C ASP A 253 7.57 12.39 10.44
N PRO A 254 8.63 13.22 10.55
CA PRO A 254 9.69 13.04 11.53
C PRO A 254 9.24 13.23 12.98
N GLU A 255 8.07 13.84 13.23
CA GLU A 255 7.48 13.94 14.56
C GLU A 255 6.72 12.67 14.96
N ILE A 256 6.38 11.80 14.01
CA ILE A 256 5.58 10.59 14.22
C ILE A 256 6.43 9.32 14.07
N VAL A 257 7.27 9.29 13.03
CA VAL A 257 8.03 8.11 12.61
C VAL A 257 9.52 8.39 12.75
N LEU A 258 10.25 7.50 13.44
CA LEU A 258 11.71 7.51 13.32
C LEU A 258 12.11 6.78 12.06
N THR A 259 13.01 7.38 11.28
CA THR A 259 13.44 6.82 10.00
C THR A 259 14.87 6.28 10.07
N VAL A 260 15.12 5.23 9.29
CA VAL A 260 16.45 4.66 9.06
C VAL A 260 16.64 4.41 7.56
N LYS A 261 17.88 4.37 7.06
CA LYS A 261 18.10 4.06 5.65
C LYS A 261 17.88 2.56 5.38
N PRO A 262 17.46 2.17 4.15
CA PRO A 262 17.41 0.76 3.77
C PRO A 262 18.78 0.07 3.99
N GLY A 263 18.76 -1.06 4.70
CA GLY A 263 19.97 -1.83 5.03
C GLY A 263 20.81 -1.29 6.20
N ASP A 264 20.40 -0.21 6.87
CA ASP A 264 21.13 0.38 7.99
C ASP A 264 20.84 -0.34 9.33
N VAL A 265 21.59 -1.41 9.57
CA VAL A 265 21.47 -2.25 10.78
C VAL A 265 21.74 -1.44 12.05
N ASP A 266 22.82 -0.65 12.07
CA ASP A 266 23.21 0.15 13.22
C ASP A 266 22.20 1.27 13.50
N GLY A 267 21.69 1.91 12.44
CA GLY A 267 20.64 2.91 12.54
C GLY A 267 19.36 2.33 13.15
N LEU A 268 18.92 1.16 12.69
CA LEU A 268 17.75 0.48 13.24
C LEU A 268 17.95 0.11 14.72
N LYS A 269 19.10 -0.47 15.06
CA LYS A 269 19.45 -0.80 16.45
C LYS A 269 19.39 0.45 17.36
N LYS A 270 20.02 1.55 16.94
CA LYS A 270 20.00 2.83 17.68
C LYS A 270 18.58 3.38 17.84
N ALA A 271 17.76 3.35 16.79
CA ALA A 271 16.39 3.83 16.85
C ALA A 271 15.51 3.00 17.80
N ILE A 272 15.65 1.66 17.77
CA ILE A 272 14.97 0.76 18.71
C ILE A 272 15.40 1.07 20.15
N THR A 273 16.70 1.10 20.42
CA THR A 273 17.24 1.41 21.76
C THR A 273 16.78 2.78 22.25
N TYR A 274 16.75 3.79 21.37
CA TYR A 274 16.29 5.12 21.74
C TYR A 274 14.83 5.11 22.20
N LEU A 275 13.91 4.54 21.43
CA LEU A 275 12.48 4.51 21.80
C LEU A 275 12.23 3.67 23.06
N LEU A 276 12.93 2.56 23.24
CA LEU A 276 12.81 1.74 24.46
C LEU A 276 13.31 2.48 25.71
N ASN A 277 14.35 3.31 25.59
CA ASN A 277 14.90 4.09 26.71
C ASN A 277 14.18 5.42 26.95
N HIS A 278 13.30 5.86 26.04
CA HIS A 278 12.56 7.13 26.14
C HIS A 278 11.05 6.89 25.96
N PRO A 279 10.38 6.23 26.93
CA PRO A 279 8.98 5.83 26.81
C PRO A 279 8.01 7.02 26.67
N GLU A 280 8.35 8.19 27.22
CA GLU A 280 7.55 9.41 27.05
C GLU A 280 7.58 9.89 25.60
N GLU A 281 8.75 9.90 24.97
CA GLU A 281 8.91 10.27 23.56
C GLU A 281 8.24 9.25 22.64
N ALA A 282 8.39 7.96 22.92
CA ALA A 282 7.71 6.90 22.19
C ALA A 282 6.18 7.09 22.26
N SER A 283 5.65 7.37 23.45
CA SER A 283 4.22 7.63 23.67
C SER A 283 3.73 8.89 22.98
N ARG A 284 4.52 9.98 23.01
CA ARG A 284 4.21 11.25 22.32
C ARG A 284 4.08 11.04 20.81
N ARG A 285 5.05 10.35 20.20
CA ARG A 285 5.05 10.02 18.76
C ARG A 285 3.86 9.15 18.37
N ALA A 286 3.59 8.11 19.16
CA ALA A 286 2.48 7.21 18.95
C ALA A 286 1.12 7.93 19.03
N GLU A 287 0.96 8.85 19.98
CA GLU A 287 -0.27 9.64 20.11
C GLU A 287 -0.44 10.62 18.94
N LEU A 288 0.62 11.32 18.54
CA LEU A 288 0.56 12.19 17.35
C LEU A 288 0.19 11.39 16.10
N GLY A 289 0.80 10.21 15.91
CA GLY A 289 0.46 9.29 14.83
C GLY A 289 -1.01 8.89 14.83
N TYR A 290 -1.54 8.52 15.99
CA TYR A 290 -2.95 8.17 16.15
C TYR A 290 -3.88 9.34 15.79
N GLN A 291 -3.58 10.57 16.23
CA GLN A 291 -4.40 11.74 15.91
C GLN A 291 -4.39 12.07 14.41
N VAL A 292 -3.22 11.98 13.75
CA VAL A 292 -3.12 12.17 12.29
C VAL A 292 -3.90 11.10 11.54
N ALA A 293 -3.78 9.83 11.94
CA ALA A 293 -4.52 8.74 11.31
C ALA A 293 -6.04 8.97 11.41
N LYS A 294 -6.53 9.41 12.58
CA LYS A 294 -7.95 9.78 12.77
C LYS A 294 -8.40 10.94 11.90
N ALA A 295 -7.59 11.99 11.81
CA ALA A 295 -7.96 13.20 11.09
C ALA A 295 -7.99 12.99 9.56
N ARG A 296 -7.14 12.10 9.04
CA ARG A 296 -6.85 12.07 7.60
C ARG A 296 -6.97 10.70 6.92
N ASN A 297 -6.74 9.61 7.65
CA ASN A 297 -6.54 8.28 7.06
C ASN A 297 -7.71 7.31 7.33
N SER A 298 -8.87 7.79 7.80
CA SER A 298 -10.05 6.94 7.94
C SER A 298 -10.54 6.44 6.56
N ILE A 299 -11.18 5.27 6.54
CA ILE A 299 -11.83 4.74 5.33
C ILE A 299 -12.88 5.73 4.80
N ASP A 300 -13.61 6.40 5.68
CA ASP A 300 -14.63 7.38 5.30
C ASP A 300 -14.01 8.58 4.58
N THR A 301 -12.96 9.18 5.15
CA THR A 301 -12.24 10.29 4.52
C THR A 301 -11.66 9.90 3.16
N PHE A 302 -11.06 8.71 3.05
CA PHE A 302 -10.60 8.19 1.76
C PHE A 302 -11.73 8.05 0.75
N THR A 303 -12.85 7.46 1.19
CA THR A 303 -14.01 7.21 0.33
C THR A 303 -14.60 8.51 -0.18
N ASP A 304 -14.76 9.51 0.69
CA ASP A 304 -15.25 10.83 0.34
C ASP A 304 -14.35 11.52 -0.69
N GLN A 305 -13.02 11.43 -0.52
CA GLN A 305 -12.05 11.98 -1.48
C GLN A 305 -12.14 11.30 -2.85
N VAL A 306 -12.23 9.96 -2.88
CA VAL A 306 -12.41 9.21 -4.12
C VAL A 306 -13.73 9.58 -4.78
N VAL A 307 -14.85 9.57 -4.05
CA VAL A 307 -16.17 9.94 -4.58
C VAL A 307 -16.18 11.37 -5.14
N ALA A 308 -15.55 12.32 -4.44
CA ALA A 308 -15.41 13.68 -4.92
C ALA A 308 -14.61 13.76 -6.24
N CYS A 309 -13.61 12.91 -6.43
CA CYS A 309 -12.86 12.79 -7.69
C CYS A 309 -13.69 12.17 -8.83
N LEU A 310 -14.55 11.19 -8.50
CA LEU A 310 -15.42 10.52 -9.48
C LEU A 310 -16.55 11.44 -9.98
N ARG A 311 -17.07 12.33 -9.12
CA ARG A 311 -18.18 13.26 -9.45
C ARG A 311 -17.77 14.47 -10.28
N GLN A 312 -16.48 14.69 -10.51
CA GLN A 312 -16.04 15.81 -11.34
C GLN A 312 -16.45 15.59 -12.80
N PRO A 313 -16.86 16.64 -13.52
CA PRO A 313 -17.17 16.53 -14.94
C PRO A 313 -15.92 16.15 -15.73
N LYS A 314 -16.12 15.44 -16.84
CA LYS A 314 -15.03 15.11 -17.79
C LYS A 314 -14.44 16.43 -18.32
N PRO A 315 -13.11 16.60 -18.30
CA PRO A 315 -12.47 17.85 -18.73
C PRO A 315 -12.68 18.14 -20.22
#